data_AF-A0A929ZTZ9-F1
#
_entry.id   AF-A0A929ZTZ9-F1
#
_cell.length_a   1.000
_cell.length_b   1.000
_cell.length_c   1.000
_cell.angle_alpha   90.00
_cell.angle_beta   90.00
_cell.angle_gamma   90.00
#
_symmetry.space_group_name_H-M   'P 1'
#
loop_
_entity.id
_entity.type
_entity.pdbx_description
1 polymer ?
#
loop_
_entity_poly.entity_id
_entity_poly.type
_entity_poly.pdbx_seq_one_letter_code
_entity_poly.pdbx_strand_id
1 'polypeptide(L)'
;TATACALLNIPCKIFMGAIDTERQLLNVKRMRLLGAEVVSCDSGTKTLKDAVDSALGYYIENPESYYLLGSHVGPHPYPKIVGYFQSVIGNEARQQILQKENRLPDSIVACVGGGSNAIGLFSGFLNDESVKIYGAEGGGEDKISHTAATLNYGKPMVFQGTFSYCLADENNEPIASESIAAGLDYPGISPQHAFLKDTKRAEYFSVTDKEAIEAFQLLSRLEGIIPAIESSHAVALAMKLFKNKNQLVLVNLSGRGDKDVEREL
;
A
#
# COMPACT_ATOMS: atom_id res chain seq x y z
N THR A 1 -14.65 -1.37 1.69
CA THR A 1 -15.82 -1.60 0.81
C THR A 1 -17.08 -1.91 1.60
N ALA A 2 -17.18 -3.06 2.28
CA ALA A 2 -18.39 -3.49 3.02
C ALA A 2 -19.04 -2.41 3.90
N THR A 3 -18.25 -1.68 4.71
CA THR A 3 -18.77 -0.61 5.58
C THR A 3 -19.46 0.52 4.81
N ALA A 4 -18.86 1.00 3.71
CA ALA A 4 -19.44 2.08 2.91
C ALA A 4 -20.69 1.60 2.17
N CYS A 5 -20.65 0.38 1.64
CA CYS A 5 -21.81 -0.24 1.00
C CYS A 5 -22.98 -0.42 1.97
N ALA A 6 -22.72 -0.88 3.20
CA ALA A 6 -23.74 -0.99 4.24
C ALA A 6 -24.35 0.38 4.60
N LEU A 7 -23.51 1.40 4.77
CA LEU A 7 -23.95 2.78 5.06
C LEU A 7 -24.83 3.37 3.95
N LEU A 8 -24.46 3.12 2.69
CA LEU A 8 -25.13 3.66 1.51
C LEU A 8 -26.22 2.74 0.94
N ASN A 9 -26.47 1.60 1.60
CA ASN A 9 -27.42 0.58 1.18
C ASN A 9 -27.17 0.05 -0.25
N ILE A 10 -25.91 -0.24 -0.57
CA ILE A 10 -25.45 -0.79 -1.86
C ILE A 10 -25.09 -2.27 -1.67
N PRO A 11 -25.59 -3.21 -2.51
CA PRO A 11 -25.14 -4.60 -2.49
C PRO A 11 -23.62 -4.71 -2.68
N CYS A 12 -22.96 -5.55 -1.88
CA CYS A 12 -21.51 -5.65 -1.87
C CYS A 12 -21.04 -7.09 -2.04
N LYS A 13 -20.18 -7.30 -3.04
CA LYS A 13 -19.44 -8.55 -3.27
C LYS A 13 -17.94 -8.24 -3.21
N ILE A 14 -17.20 -9.04 -2.44
CA ILE A 14 -15.76 -8.88 -2.21
C ILE A 14 -15.07 -10.17 -2.60
N PHE A 15 -14.06 -10.05 -3.47
CA PHE A 15 -13.18 -11.14 -3.87
C PHE A 15 -11.92 -11.09 -3.00
N MET A 16 -11.49 -12.23 -2.49
CA MET A 16 -10.33 -12.34 -1.61
C MET A 16 -9.61 -13.66 -1.88
N GLY A 17 -8.28 -13.63 -2.00
CA GLY A 17 -7.49 -14.84 -2.17
C GLY A 17 -7.70 -15.83 -1.03
N ALA A 18 -7.70 -17.13 -1.30
CA ALA A 18 -7.97 -18.13 -0.27
C ALA A 18 -6.95 -18.07 0.88
N ILE A 19 -5.66 -17.86 0.59
CA ILE A 19 -4.62 -17.71 1.61
C ILE A 19 -4.88 -16.48 2.48
N ASP A 20 -5.28 -15.36 1.87
CA ASP A 20 -5.59 -14.14 2.60
C ASP A 20 -6.86 -14.29 3.44
N THR A 21 -7.85 -15.03 2.95
CA THR A 21 -9.11 -15.31 3.67
C THR A 21 -8.84 -16.05 4.99
N GLU A 22 -7.86 -16.95 4.99
CA GLU A 22 -7.39 -17.65 6.20
C GLU A 22 -6.58 -16.71 7.11
N ARG A 23 -5.54 -16.05 6.56
CA ARG A 23 -4.64 -15.15 7.31
C ARG A 23 -5.34 -13.93 7.90
N GLN A 24 -6.49 -13.53 7.35
CA GLN A 24 -7.23 -12.33 7.75
C GLN A 24 -8.68 -12.66 8.14
N LEU A 25 -8.88 -13.82 8.79
CA LEU A 25 -10.20 -14.34 9.17
C LEU A 25 -11.06 -13.33 9.94
N LEU A 26 -10.46 -12.51 10.81
CA LEU A 26 -11.18 -11.44 11.53
C LEU A 26 -11.83 -10.43 10.57
N ASN A 27 -11.14 -10.04 9.50
CA ASN A 27 -11.67 -9.12 8.50
C ASN A 27 -12.79 -9.78 7.67
N VAL A 28 -12.65 -11.07 7.33
CA VAL A 28 -13.72 -11.83 6.64
C VAL A 28 -15.00 -11.85 7.47
N LYS A 29 -14.89 -12.15 8.77
CA LYS A 29 -16.03 -12.12 9.71
C LYS A 29 -16.68 -10.74 9.78
N ARG A 30 -15.88 -9.66 9.84
CA ARG A 30 -16.39 -8.28 9.86
C ARG A 30 -17.12 -7.91 8.56
N MET A 31 -16.60 -8.31 7.40
CA MET A 31 -17.24 -8.04 6.11
C MET A 31 -18.60 -8.73 5.99
N ARG A 32 -18.68 -10.01 6.40
CA ARG A 32 -19.94 -10.76 6.43
C ARG A 32 -20.96 -10.17 7.42
N LEU A 33 -20.50 -9.74 8.60
CA LEU A 33 -21.35 -9.04 9.58
C LEU A 33 -21.96 -7.76 9.03
N LEU A 34 -21.24 -7.06 8.13
CA LEU A 34 -21.71 -5.87 7.43
C LEU A 34 -22.61 -6.17 6.23
N GLY A 35 -22.95 -7.45 5.99
CA GLY A 35 -23.84 -7.86 4.90
C GLY A 35 -23.17 -8.02 3.53
N ALA A 36 -21.83 -7.99 3.46
CA ALA A 36 -21.13 -8.23 2.21
C ALA A 36 -21.00 -9.74 1.92
N GLU A 37 -21.17 -10.12 0.65
CA GLU A 37 -20.79 -11.43 0.14
C GLU A 37 -19.27 -11.48 0.00
N VAL A 38 -18.62 -12.50 0.57
CA VAL A 38 -17.17 -12.70 0.47
C VAL A 38 -16.89 -13.98 -0.31
N VAL A 39 -16.28 -13.84 -1.47
CA VAL A 39 -15.92 -14.91 -2.40
C VAL A 39 -14.42 -15.22 -2.24
N SER A 40 -14.12 -16.47 -1.88
CA SER A 40 -12.75 -16.98 -1.83
C SER A 40 -12.26 -17.32 -3.24
N CYS A 41 -11.08 -16.83 -3.61
CA CYS A 41 -10.46 -17.08 -4.90
C CYS A 41 -9.36 -18.15 -4.75
N ASP A 42 -9.60 -19.32 -5.34
CA ASP A 42 -8.72 -20.50 -5.24
C ASP A 42 -7.77 -20.66 -6.43
N SER A 43 -7.85 -19.80 -7.43
CA SER A 43 -6.98 -19.81 -8.61
C SER A 43 -5.60 -19.22 -8.32
N GLY A 44 -4.60 -19.67 -9.09
CA GLY A 44 -3.26 -19.07 -9.11
C GLY A 44 -2.55 -19.14 -7.76
N THR A 45 -2.03 -17.99 -7.33
CA THR A 45 -1.29 -17.85 -6.06
C THR A 45 -2.19 -17.74 -4.83
N LYS A 46 -3.51 -17.57 -5.02
CA LYS A 46 -4.52 -17.43 -3.97
C LYS A 46 -4.30 -16.22 -3.06
N THR A 47 -3.73 -15.15 -3.61
CA THR A 47 -3.43 -13.88 -2.91
C THR A 47 -4.15 -12.69 -3.58
N LEU A 48 -3.75 -11.46 -3.24
CA LEU A 48 -4.33 -10.21 -3.74
C LEU A 48 -4.38 -10.12 -5.27
N LYS A 49 -3.35 -10.59 -5.99
CA LYS A 49 -3.34 -10.59 -7.46
C LYS A 49 -4.55 -11.35 -8.02
N ASP A 50 -4.76 -12.57 -7.55
CA ASP A 50 -5.82 -13.45 -8.06
C ASP A 50 -7.22 -12.94 -7.68
N ALA A 51 -7.33 -12.26 -6.52
CA ALA A 51 -8.56 -11.57 -6.13
C ALA A 51 -8.89 -10.41 -7.07
N VAL A 52 -7.89 -9.63 -7.51
CA VAL A 52 -8.07 -8.55 -8.49
C VAL A 52 -8.48 -9.10 -9.84
N ASP A 53 -7.84 -10.16 -10.32
CA ASP A 53 -8.16 -10.80 -11.60
C ASP A 53 -9.60 -11.35 -11.59
N SER A 54 -10.02 -11.99 -10.48
CA SER A 54 -11.39 -12.48 -10.29
C SER A 54 -12.42 -11.35 -10.24
N ALA A 55 -12.13 -10.24 -9.55
CA ALA A 55 -13.02 -9.09 -9.47
C ALA A 55 -13.17 -8.39 -10.83
N LEU A 56 -12.11 -8.31 -11.63
CA LEU A 56 -12.16 -7.79 -12.99
C LEU A 56 -12.98 -8.70 -13.90
N GLY A 57 -12.79 -10.03 -13.82
CA GLY A 57 -13.62 -10.99 -14.54
C GLY A 57 -15.11 -10.83 -14.23
N TYR A 58 -15.46 -10.73 -12.94
CA TYR A 58 -16.84 -10.47 -12.52
C TYR A 58 -17.38 -9.15 -13.07
N TYR A 59 -16.59 -8.08 -13.06
CA TYR A 59 -17.00 -6.77 -13.58
C TYR A 59 -17.27 -6.80 -15.10
N ILE A 60 -16.51 -7.58 -15.86
CA ILE A 60 -16.75 -7.77 -17.31
C ILE A 60 -18.12 -8.42 -17.54
N GLU A 61 -18.49 -9.40 -16.71
CA GLU A 61 -19.78 -10.10 -16.81
C GLU A 61 -20.96 -9.31 -16.22
N ASN A 62 -20.68 -8.32 -15.36
CA ASN A 62 -21.68 -7.55 -14.60
C ASN A 62 -21.38 -6.03 -14.72
N PRO A 63 -21.46 -5.44 -15.93
CA PRO A 63 -21.02 -4.06 -16.20
C PRO A 63 -21.88 -2.99 -15.52
N GLU A 64 -23.05 -3.34 -15.01
CA GLU A 64 -23.90 -2.48 -14.17
C GLU A 64 -23.36 -2.31 -12.74
N SER A 65 -22.44 -3.17 -12.31
CA SER A 65 -21.74 -3.04 -11.04
C SER A 65 -20.72 -1.91 -11.08
N TYR A 66 -20.39 -1.33 -9.93
CA TYR A 66 -19.24 -0.42 -9.81
C TYR A 66 -18.04 -1.18 -9.25
N TYR A 67 -16.95 -1.28 -10.02
CA TYR A 67 -15.71 -1.88 -9.53
C TYR A 67 -14.96 -0.92 -8.62
N LEU A 68 -15.05 -1.13 -7.30
CA LEU A 68 -14.36 -0.30 -6.32
C LEU A 68 -12.91 -0.76 -6.13
N LEU A 69 -12.03 -0.31 -7.02
CA LEU A 69 -10.59 -0.57 -6.95
C LEU A 69 -9.98 0.07 -5.67
N GLY A 70 -9.32 -0.74 -4.86
CA GLY A 70 -8.88 -0.37 -3.51
C GLY A 70 -7.53 0.36 -3.40
N SER A 71 -6.82 0.59 -4.51
CA SER A 71 -5.48 1.18 -4.47
C SER A 71 -5.22 2.10 -5.67
N HIS A 72 -4.09 2.80 -5.64
CA HIS A 72 -3.71 3.82 -6.62
C HIS A 72 -3.12 3.22 -7.91
N VAL A 73 -3.75 2.18 -8.43
CA VAL A 73 -3.29 1.37 -9.57
C VAL A 73 -4.42 1.24 -10.60
N GLY A 74 -4.25 0.37 -11.59
CA GLY A 74 -5.28 0.10 -12.59
C GLY A 74 -5.43 1.22 -13.64
N PRO A 75 -6.28 0.98 -14.64
CA PRO A 75 -6.41 1.88 -15.78
C PRO A 75 -6.97 3.24 -15.35
N HIS A 76 -6.72 4.26 -16.18
CA HIS A 76 -7.46 5.51 -16.07
C HIS A 76 -8.97 5.24 -16.09
N PRO A 77 -9.79 5.84 -15.19
CA PRO A 77 -9.47 6.96 -14.28
C PRO A 77 -9.09 6.58 -12.84
N TYR A 78 -8.90 5.30 -12.49
CA TYR A 78 -8.75 4.86 -11.09
C TYR A 78 -7.60 5.53 -10.33
N PRO A 79 -6.36 5.62 -10.85
CA PRO A 79 -5.30 6.31 -10.13
C PRO A 79 -5.68 7.77 -9.81
N LYS A 80 -6.27 8.49 -10.78
CA LYS A 80 -6.69 9.88 -10.56
C LYS A 80 -7.77 10.00 -9.47
N ILE A 81 -8.76 9.11 -9.48
CA ILE A 81 -9.85 9.09 -8.48
C ILE A 81 -9.29 8.78 -7.10
N VAL A 82 -8.50 7.72 -6.97
CA VAL A 82 -7.95 7.28 -5.69
C VAL A 82 -6.97 8.33 -5.14
N GLY A 83 -6.09 8.88 -5.98
CA GLY A 83 -5.16 9.93 -5.58
C GLY A 83 -5.90 11.18 -5.08
N TYR A 84 -6.98 11.58 -5.76
CA TYR A 84 -7.82 12.69 -5.32
C TYR A 84 -8.46 12.42 -3.95
N PHE A 85 -9.11 11.27 -3.76
CA PHE A 85 -9.78 10.96 -2.49
C PHE A 85 -8.80 10.74 -1.32
N GLN A 86 -7.56 10.33 -1.58
CA GLN A 86 -6.53 10.21 -0.56
C GLN A 86 -5.78 11.52 -0.27
N SER A 87 -5.91 12.54 -1.12
CA SER A 87 -5.18 13.82 -0.98
C SER A 87 -5.46 14.57 0.33
N VAL A 88 -6.59 14.26 0.97
CA VAL A 88 -6.93 14.79 2.30
C VAL A 88 -5.82 14.53 3.33
N ILE A 89 -5.12 13.40 3.24
CA ILE A 89 -4.00 13.05 4.13
C ILE A 89 -2.90 14.11 4.05
N GLY A 90 -2.42 14.41 2.84
CA GLY A 90 -1.37 15.39 2.62
C GLY A 90 -1.80 16.82 2.97
N ASN A 91 -3.06 17.16 2.66
CA ASN A 91 -3.63 18.47 2.99
C ASN A 91 -3.66 18.71 4.51
N GLU A 92 -4.15 17.74 5.28
CA GLU A 92 -4.20 17.83 6.73
C GLU A 92 -2.79 17.80 7.34
N ALA A 93 -1.92 16.90 6.88
CA ALA A 93 -0.54 16.81 7.37
C ALA A 93 0.23 18.12 7.18
N ARG A 94 0.07 18.78 6.02
CA ARG A 94 0.67 20.09 5.74
C ARG A 94 0.14 21.18 6.67
N GLN A 95 -1.16 21.22 6.90
CA GLN A 95 -1.75 22.20 7.82
C GLN A 95 -1.25 21.98 9.25
N GLN A 96 -1.26 20.74 9.71
CA GLN A 96 -0.87 20.38 11.08
C GLN A 96 0.62 20.64 11.34
N ILE A 97 1.50 20.33 10.39
CA ILE A 97 2.95 20.53 10.58
C ILE A 97 3.31 22.01 10.60
N LEU A 98 2.68 22.84 9.76
CA LEU A 98 2.87 24.29 9.79
C LEU A 98 2.35 24.90 11.09
N GLN A 99 1.23 24.42 11.63
CA GLN A 99 0.71 24.88 12.92
C GLN A 99 1.61 24.51 14.09
N LYS A 100 2.18 23.30 14.08
CA LYS A 100 3.00 22.79 15.19
C LYS A 100 4.43 23.31 15.18
N GLU A 101 5.05 23.35 14.00
CA GLU A 101 6.49 23.58 13.84
C GLU A 101 6.82 24.91 13.16
N ASN A 102 5.80 25.63 12.65
CA ASN A 102 5.95 26.88 11.90
C ASN A 102 6.91 26.77 10.69
N ARG A 103 7.04 25.56 10.14
CA ARG A 103 7.86 25.25 8.96
C ARG A 103 7.37 23.94 8.31
N LEU A 104 7.78 23.71 7.06
CA LEU A 104 7.59 22.43 6.38
C LEU A 104 8.54 21.36 6.95
N PRO A 105 8.18 20.06 6.86
CA PRO A 105 9.06 18.97 7.25
C PRO A 105 10.27 18.89 6.33
N ASP A 106 11.38 18.38 6.84
CA ASP A 106 12.57 18.11 6.04
C ASP A 106 12.34 16.90 5.13
N SER A 107 11.53 15.94 5.57
CA SER A 107 11.23 14.72 4.82
C SER A 107 9.85 14.14 5.16
N ILE A 108 9.26 13.43 4.21
CA ILE A 108 8.03 12.64 4.41
C ILE A 108 8.23 11.20 3.96
N VAL A 109 7.66 10.25 4.69
CA VAL A 109 7.84 8.81 4.48
C VAL A 109 6.49 8.09 4.51
N ALA A 110 6.26 7.18 3.56
CA ALA A 110 5.06 6.33 3.55
C ALA A 110 5.37 4.94 2.98
N CYS A 111 4.59 3.93 3.37
CA CYS A 111 4.71 2.58 2.81
C CYS A 111 4.02 2.50 1.44
N VAL A 112 4.56 1.68 0.55
CA VAL A 112 4.15 1.63 -0.86
C VAL A 112 3.89 0.17 -1.27
N GLY A 113 2.60 -0.20 -1.27
CA GLY A 113 2.08 -1.34 -2.04
C GLY A 113 1.64 -0.81 -3.40
N GLY A 114 0.34 -0.78 -3.70
CA GLY A 114 -0.15 -0.04 -4.88
C GLY A 114 -0.02 1.50 -4.80
N GLY A 115 0.19 2.06 -3.59
CA GLY A 115 0.61 3.45 -3.41
C GLY A 115 -0.44 4.48 -2.94
N SER A 116 -1.67 4.06 -2.64
CA SER A 116 -2.77 5.00 -2.28
C SER A 116 -2.49 5.89 -1.06
N ASN A 117 -2.03 5.32 0.05
CA ASN A 117 -1.69 6.08 1.25
C ASN A 117 -0.50 7.02 1.00
N ALA A 118 0.49 6.55 0.23
CA ALA A 118 1.72 7.29 -0.05
C ALA A 118 1.43 8.50 -0.92
N ILE A 119 0.72 8.32 -2.05
CA ILE A 119 0.35 9.46 -2.89
C ILE A 119 -0.56 10.45 -2.16
N GLY A 120 -1.43 9.95 -1.27
CA GLY A 120 -2.26 10.78 -0.41
C GLY A 120 -1.43 11.75 0.42
N LEU A 121 -0.41 11.25 1.13
CA LEU A 121 0.52 12.10 1.87
C LEU A 121 1.36 12.98 0.92
N PHE A 122 1.96 12.39 -0.12
CA PHE A 122 2.89 13.09 -1.00
C PHE A 122 2.25 14.26 -1.72
N SER A 123 0.97 14.14 -2.11
CA SER A 123 0.22 15.17 -2.83
C SER A 123 0.26 16.54 -2.14
N GLY A 124 0.31 16.57 -0.81
CA GLY A 124 0.41 17.80 -0.01
C GLY A 124 1.77 18.49 -0.10
N PHE A 125 2.80 17.86 -0.69
CA PHE A 125 4.19 18.33 -0.68
C PHE A 125 4.91 18.20 -2.04
N LEU A 126 4.24 17.71 -3.10
CA LEU A 126 4.88 17.45 -4.40
C LEU A 126 5.56 18.69 -5.01
N ASN A 127 5.03 19.88 -4.75
CA ASN A 127 5.55 21.14 -5.29
C ASN A 127 6.61 21.80 -4.40
N ASP A 128 6.90 21.25 -3.21
CA ASP A 128 7.89 21.79 -2.29
C ASP A 128 9.22 21.03 -2.45
N GLU A 129 10.10 21.55 -3.31
CA GLU A 129 11.40 20.92 -3.62
C GLU A 129 12.29 20.72 -2.38
N SER A 130 12.11 21.54 -1.35
CA SER A 130 12.82 21.39 -0.08
C SER A 130 12.39 20.16 0.73
N VAL A 131 11.21 19.60 0.45
CA VAL A 131 10.66 18.44 1.17
C VAL A 131 11.04 17.16 0.42
N LYS A 132 11.90 16.35 1.03
CA LYS A 132 12.30 15.06 0.46
C LYS A 132 11.20 14.02 0.67
N ILE A 133 10.98 13.17 -0.33
CA ILE A 133 9.88 12.20 -0.35
C ILE A 133 10.43 10.79 -0.45
N TYR A 134 10.01 9.93 0.48
CA TYR A 134 10.50 8.57 0.63
C TYR A 134 9.37 7.54 0.64
N GLY A 135 9.48 6.51 -0.19
CA GLY A 135 8.59 5.35 -0.22
C GLY A 135 9.26 4.08 0.32
N ALA A 136 8.58 3.36 1.21
CA ALA A 136 9.03 2.05 1.72
C ALA A 136 8.23 0.92 1.08
N GLU A 137 8.85 0.15 0.18
CA GLU A 137 8.22 -1.02 -0.44
C GLU A 137 8.42 -2.29 0.41
N GLY A 138 7.53 -3.27 0.26
CA GLY A 138 7.62 -4.56 0.93
C GLY A 138 8.80 -5.37 0.40
N GLY A 139 9.91 -5.40 1.13
CA GLY A 139 11.17 -5.97 0.67
C GLY A 139 11.24 -7.50 0.75
N GLY A 140 10.40 -8.14 1.57
CA GLY A 140 10.48 -9.58 1.79
C GLY A 140 11.86 -9.99 2.32
N GLU A 141 12.53 -10.88 1.60
CA GLU A 141 13.93 -11.29 1.85
C GLU A 141 14.97 -10.50 1.04
N ASP A 142 14.57 -9.42 0.36
CA ASP A 142 15.42 -8.59 -0.51
C ASP A 142 16.00 -9.36 -1.72
N LYS A 143 15.24 -10.31 -2.24
CA LYS A 143 15.55 -11.10 -3.44
C LYS A 143 14.40 -10.98 -4.43
N ILE A 144 14.71 -10.93 -5.73
CA ILE A 144 13.69 -10.84 -6.79
C ILE A 144 12.59 -11.91 -6.68
N SER A 145 12.94 -13.12 -6.21
CA SER A 145 11.99 -14.22 -6.03
C SER A 145 11.15 -14.15 -4.74
N HIS A 146 11.51 -13.27 -3.80
CA HIS A 146 10.93 -13.15 -2.46
C HIS A 146 10.84 -11.67 -2.06
N THR A 147 10.15 -10.86 -2.86
CA THR A 147 9.99 -9.42 -2.61
C THR A 147 8.71 -8.89 -3.23
N ALA A 148 8.22 -7.77 -2.72
CA ALA A 148 7.20 -6.92 -3.32
C ALA A 148 7.75 -5.51 -3.66
N ALA A 149 9.08 -5.34 -3.67
CA ALA A 149 9.76 -4.08 -3.94
C ALA A 149 9.82 -3.74 -5.44
N THR A 150 8.64 -3.43 -6.00
CA THR A 150 8.39 -3.29 -7.43
C THR A 150 9.23 -2.20 -8.11
N LEU A 151 9.40 -1.03 -7.48
CA LEU A 151 10.20 0.06 -8.06
C LEU A 151 11.70 -0.18 -7.93
N ASN A 152 12.13 -1.02 -6.98
CA ASN A 152 13.54 -1.40 -6.79
C ASN A 152 13.98 -2.53 -7.73
N TYR A 153 13.11 -3.55 -7.94
CA TYR A 153 13.47 -4.77 -8.66
C TYR A 153 12.72 -4.97 -9.98
N GLY A 154 11.60 -4.28 -10.18
CA GLY A 154 10.75 -4.45 -11.35
C GLY A 154 11.25 -3.70 -12.58
N LYS A 155 10.51 -3.90 -13.67
CA LYS A 155 10.77 -3.24 -14.97
C LYS A 155 9.49 -2.65 -15.57
N PRO A 156 9.58 -1.63 -16.44
CA PRO A 156 8.43 -1.06 -17.11
C PRO A 156 7.72 -2.08 -18.01
N MET A 157 6.42 -2.28 -17.82
CA MET A 157 5.57 -3.13 -18.67
C MET A 157 4.09 -2.79 -18.50
N VAL A 158 3.23 -3.41 -19.32
CA VAL A 158 1.77 -3.33 -19.14
C VAL A 158 1.33 -4.43 -18.17
N PHE A 159 0.73 -4.04 -17.05
CA PHE A 159 0.17 -4.95 -16.06
C PHE A 159 -1.18 -4.41 -15.57
N GLN A 160 -2.20 -5.28 -15.53
CA GLN A 160 -3.56 -4.97 -15.07
C GLN A 160 -4.11 -3.62 -15.58
N GLY A 161 -3.99 -3.40 -16.90
CA GLY A 161 -4.53 -2.22 -17.59
C GLY A 161 -3.70 -0.95 -17.50
N THR A 162 -2.46 -1.02 -16.99
CA THR A 162 -1.61 0.17 -16.79
C THR A 162 -0.18 -0.08 -17.27
N PHE A 163 0.44 0.91 -17.92
CA PHE A 163 1.88 0.91 -18.18
C PHE A 163 2.61 1.52 -16.99
N SER A 164 3.40 0.72 -16.28
CA SER A 164 4.14 1.11 -15.08
C SER A 164 5.24 0.07 -14.79
N TYR A 165 5.86 0.11 -13.62
CA TYR A 165 6.75 -0.96 -13.17
C TYR A 165 5.96 -2.18 -12.67
N CYS A 166 6.50 -3.37 -12.95
CA CYS A 166 6.03 -4.63 -12.41
C CYS A 166 7.22 -5.56 -12.18
N LEU A 167 7.15 -6.40 -11.15
CA LEU A 167 8.07 -7.52 -10.97
C LEU A 167 7.87 -8.52 -12.11
N ALA A 168 8.95 -8.92 -12.76
CA ALA A 168 8.89 -9.85 -13.88
C ALA A 168 10.17 -10.69 -14.01
N ASP A 169 10.03 -11.89 -14.56
CA ASP A 169 11.10 -12.86 -14.75
C ASP A 169 12.01 -12.48 -15.94
N GLU A 170 12.98 -13.34 -16.26
CA GLU A 170 13.90 -13.16 -17.39
C GLU A 170 13.20 -13.10 -18.76
N ASN A 171 12.01 -13.70 -18.89
CA ASN A 171 11.20 -13.71 -20.11
C ASN A 171 10.29 -12.48 -20.24
N ASN A 172 10.29 -11.58 -19.26
CA ASN A 172 9.37 -10.43 -19.14
C ASN A 172 7.93 -10.81 -18.80
N GLU A 173 7.72 -11.94 -18.14
CA GLU A 173 6.42 -12.33 -17.62
C GLU A 173 6.26 -11.86 -16.16
N PRO A 174 5.09 -11.32 -15.76
CA PRO A 174 4.84 -10.91 -14.38
C PRO A 174 5.00 -12.07 -13.39
N ILE A 175 5.79 -11.86 -12.34
CA ILE A 175 5.98 -12.86 -11.28
C ILE A 175 5.12 -12.53 -10.05
N ALA A 176 4.98 -13.51 -9.16
CA ALA A 176 4.39 -13.30 -7.86
C ALA A 176 5.29 -12.38 -7.00
N SER A 177 4.67 -11.57 -6.16
CA SER A 177 5.35 -10.83 -5.10
C SER A 177 5.33 -11.63 -3.80
N GLU A 178 6.17 -11.23 -2.84
CA GLU A 178 6.12 -11.76 -1.48
C GLU A 178 6.49 -10.68 -0.46
N SER A 179 5.66 -10.55 0.57
CA SER A 179 5.94 -9.76 1.77
C SER A 179 5.11 -10.27 2.95
N ILE A 180 5.64 -10.14 4.17
CA ILE A 180 4.84 -10.39 5.38
C ILE A 180 3.61 -9.48 5.44
N ALA A 181 3.68 -8.29 4.86
CA ALA A 181 2.60 -7.32 4.82
C ALA A 181 1.68 -7.56 3.61
N ALA A 182 0.54 -8.21 3.84
CA ALA A 182 -0.43 -8.52 2.78
C ALA A 182 -0.89 -7.27 1.99
N GLY A 183 -0.95 -6.09 2.61
CA GLY A 183 -1.27 -4.83 1.91
C GLY A 183 -0.15 -4.28 1.02
N LEU A 184 1.08 -4.80 1.14
CA LEU A 184 2.23 -4.48 0.28
C LEU A 184 2.53 -5.59 -0.73
N ASP A 185 1.99 -6.80 -0.53
CA ASP A 185 2.20 -7.96 -1.39
C ASP A 185 1.45 -7.83 -2.73
N TYR A 186 2.00 -6.99 -3.61
CA TYR A 186 1.49 -6.74 -4.94
C TYR A 186 2.67 -6.50 -5.91
N PRO A 187 2.71 -7.17 -7.08
CA PRO A 187 3.88 -7.12 -7.97
C PRO A 187 3.91 -5.89 -8.88
N GLY A 188 2.83 -5.09 -8.91
CA GLY A 188 2.73 -3.89 -9.74
C GLY A 188 2.79 -2.59 -8.93
N ILE A 189 2.87 -1.46 -9.61
CA ILE A 189 2.85 -0.14 -8.94
C ILE A 189 2.13 0.92 -9.78
N SER A 190 1.62 1.96 -9.12
CA SER A 190 1.02 3.12 -9.78
C SER A 190 1.96 3.79 -10.79
N PRO A 191 1.46 4.22 -11.97
CA PRO A 191 2.24 4.99 -12.93
C PRO A 191 2.70 6.34 -12.37
N GLN A 192 1.97 6.93 -11.42
CA GLN A 192 2.41 8.19 -10.80
C GLN A 192 3.63 7.96 -9.90
N HIS A 193 3.69 6.84 -9.16
CA HIS A 193 4.87 6.52 -8.35
C HIS A 193 6.08 6.22 -9.23
N ALA A 194 5.90 5.48 -10.34
CA ALA A 194 6.92 5.29 -11.36
C ALA A 194 7.45 6.63 -11.90
N PHE A 195 6.56 7.54 -12.30
CA PHE A 195 6.94 8.87 -12.74
C PHE A 195 7.73 9.67 -11.68
N LEU A 196 7.29 9.63 -10.41
CA LEU A 196 7.98 10.29 -9.31
C LEU A 196 9.37 9.71 -9.05
N LYS A 197 9.55 8.39 -9.23
CA LYS A 197 10.86 7.73 -9.17
C LYS A 197 11.77 8.20 -10.30
N ASP A 198 11.29 8.14 -11.54
CA ASP A 198 12.11 8.39 -12.73
C ASP A 198 12.52 9.86 -12.83
N THR A 199 11.65 10.76 -12.36
CA THR A 199 11.95 12.21 -12.24
C THR A 199 12.75 12.55 -10.98
N LYS A 200 13.04 11.55 -10.12
CA LYS A 200 13.74 11.71 -8.84
C LYS A 200 13.04 12.65 -7.86
N ARG A 201 11.74 12.90 -8.03
CA ARG A 201 10.95 13.67 -7.07
C ARG A 201 10.74 12.88 -5.78
N ALA A 202 10.66 11.55 -5.87
CA ALA A 202 10.60 10.65 -4.72
C ALA A 202 11.62 9.51 -4.86
N GLU A 203 12.18 9.08 -3.74
CA GLU A 203 13.09 7.93 -3.66
C GLU A 203 12.37 6.76 -2.98
N TYR A 204 12.60 5.53 -3.45
CA TYR A 204 11.90 4.33 -2.98
C TYR A 204 12.92 3.31 -2.51
N PHE A 205 12.63 2.63 -1.40
CA PHE A 205 13.53 1.70 -0.74
C PHE A 205 12.83 0.39 -0.45
N SER A 206 13.53 -0.72 -0.71
CA SER A 206 13.16 -2.04 -0.19
C SER A 206 13.37 -2.07 1.33
N VAL A 207 12.33 -2.48 2.07
CA VAL A 207 12.38 -2.69 3.52
C VAL A 207 12.00 -4.13 3.81
N THR A 208 12.94 -4.90 4.35
CA THR A 208 12.76 -6.34 4.61
C THR A 208 11.71 -6.61 5.67
N ASP A 209 11.16 -7.82 5.65
CA ASP A 209 10.18 -8.26 6.65
C ASP A 209 10.76 -8.15 8.08
N LYS A 210 12.05 -8.48 8.24
CA LYS A 210 12.77 -8.36 9.52
C LYS A 210 12.83 -6.91 10.02
N GLU A 211 13.16 -5.96 9.13
CA GLU A 211 13.20 -4.53 9.48
C GLU A 211 11.80 -4.02 9.89
N ALA A 212 10.76 -4.44 9.18
CA ALA A 212 9.38 -4.06 9.47
C ALA A 212 8.88 -4.63 10.82
N ILE A 213 9.20 -5.89 11.13
CA ILE A 213 8.87 -6.52 12.42
C ILE A 213 9.56 -5.79 13.57
N GLU A 214 10.84 -5.46 13.42
CA GLU A 214 11.57 -4.70 14.45
C GLU A 214 10.92 -3.34 14.72
N ALA A 215 10.54 -2.61 13.66
CA ALA A 215 9.86 -1.33 13.78
C ALA A 215 8.45 -1.45 14.39
N PHE A 216 7.69 -2.48 14.02
CA PHE A 216 6.37 -2.79 14.62
C PHE A 216 6.50 -2.93 16.14
N GLN A 217 7.44 -3.75 16.58
CA GLN A 217 7.65 -4.01 17.99
C GLN A 217 8.20 -2.77 18.73
N LEU A 218 9.10 -2.01 18.10
CA LEU A 218 9.69 -0.83 18.71
C LEU A 218 8.66 0.27 18.93
N LEU A 219 7.85 0.59 17.92
CA LEU A 219 6.81 1.61 18.04
C LEU A 219 5.77 1.23 19.11
N SER A 220 5.42 -0.06 19.17
CA SER A 220 4.51 -0.58 20.18
C SER A 220 5.06 -0.42 21.59
N ARG A 221 6.36 -0.71 21.80
CA ARG A 221 7.00 -0.65 23.12
C ARG A 221 7.31 0.78 23.58
N LEU A 222 7.75 1.64 22.67
CA LEU A 222 8.19 2.99 23.01
C LEU A 222 7.05 4.00 23.07
N GLU A 223 6.10 3.91 22.14
CA GLU A 223 5.05 4.92 21.97
C GLU A 223 3.65 4.40 22.34
N GLY A 224 3.52 3.11 22.66
CA GLY A 224 2.22 2.50 22.96
C GLY A 224 1.26 2.46 21.76
N ILE A 225 1.79 2.59 20.54
CA ILE A 225 1.04 2.56 19.30
C ILE A 225 1.35 1.24 18.60
N ILE A 226 0.34 0.42 18.36
CA ILE A 226 0.46 -0.84 17.60
C ILE A 226 0.18 -0.53 16.11
N PRO A 227 1.21 -0.38 15.26
CA PRO A 227 1.02 -0.04 13.84
C PRO A 227 0.58 -1.25 13.03
N ALA A 228 -0.09 -1.03 11.90
CA ALA A 228 -0.20 -2.08 10.90
C ALA A 228 1.19 -2.48 10.38
N ILE A 229 1.40 -3.75 10.06
CA ILE A 229 2.72 -4.22 9.58
C ILE A 229 3.14 -3.50 8.28
N GLU A 230 2.19 -3.09 7.45
CA GLU A 230 2.41 -2.21 6.29
C GLU A 230 3.04 -0.87 6.73
N SER A 231 2.44 -0.19 7.72
CA SER A 231 2.93 1.09 8.23
C SER A 231 4.30 0.97 8.89
N SER A 232 4.59 -0.19 9.50
CA SER A 232 5.90 -0.47 10.10
C SER A 232 7.04 -0.43 9.09
N HIS A 233 6.80 -0.70 7.81
CA HIS A 233 7.81 -0.53 6.76
C HIS A 233 8.23 0.94 6.62
N ALA A 234 7.28 1.88 6.69
CA ALA A 234 7.56 3.30 6.65
C ALA A 234 8.36 3.76 7.88
N VAL A 235 7.99 3.24 9.06
CA VAL A 235 8.70 3.50 10.32
C VAL A 235 10.13 2.95 10.28
N ALA A 236 10.31 1.71 9.81
CA ALA A 236 11.62 1.10 9.65
C ALA A 236 12.52 1.90 8.69
N LEU A 237 11.97 2.36 7.55
CA LEU A 237 12.71 3.22 6.64
C LEU A 237 13.10 4.55 7.30
N ALA A 238 12.17 5.19 8.01
CA ALA A 238 12.46 6.43 8.72
C ALA A 238 13.57 6.24 9.77
N MET A 239 13.52 5.16 10.54
CA MET A 239 14.59 4.80 11.48
C MET A 239 15.92 4.62 10.75
N LYS A 240 15.95 3.87 9.64
CA LYS A 240 17.17 3.63 8.86
C LYS A 240 17.79 4.92 8.31
N LEU A 241 16.97 5.82 7.77
CA LEU A 241 17.44 7.05 7.13
C LEU A 241 17.80 8.15 8.12
N PHE A 242 17.10 8.23 9.25
CA PHE A 242 17.13 9.41 10.13
C PHE A 242 17.61 9.13 11.55
N LYS A 243 18.01 7.89 11.89
CA LYS A 243 18.63 7.59 13.18
C LYS A 243 19.80 8.54 13.44
N ASN A 244 19.75 9.21 14.60
CA ASN A 244 20.73 10.20 15.05
C ASN A 244 20.84 11.46 14.17
N LYS A 245 19.85 11.75 13.33
CA LYS A 245 19.77 13.01 12.56
C LYS A 245 18.78 13.95 13.23
N ASN A 246 19.14 15.23 13.32
CA ASN A 246 18.23 16.27 13.78
C ASN A 246 17.40 16.77 12.59
N GLN A 247 16.35 16.03 12.23
CA GLN A 247 15.46 16.35 11.11
C GLN A 247 13.99 16.16 11.52
N LEU A 248 13.12 17.03 11.01
CA LEU A 248 11.67 16.94 11.15
C LEU A 248 11.13 16.06 10.03
N VAL A 249 10.59 14.89 10.41
CA VAL A 249 10.13 13.87 9.48
C VAL A 249 8.68 13.52 9.77
N LEU A 250 7.83 13.51 8.74
CA LEU A 250 6.48 12.97 8.83
C LEU A 250 6.47 11.52 8.31
N VAL A 251 5.89 10.61 9.10
CA VAL A 251 5.67 9.22 8.67
C VAL A 251 4.17 8.97 8.60
N ASN A 252 3.69 8.45 7.46
CA ASN A 252 2.29 8.06 7.33
C ASN A 252 2.03 6.73 8.07
N LEU A 253 1.38 6.79 9.23
CA LEU A 253 0.85 5.59 9.89
C LEU A 253 -0.48 5.18 9.24
N SER A 254 -0.36 4.51 8.09
CA SER A 254 -1.47 4.16 7.20
C SER A 254 -2.55 3.27 7.81
N GLY A 255 -2.25 2.55 8.89
CA GLY A 255 -3.23 1.72 9.58
C GLY A 255 -2.77 1.28 10.97
N ARG A 256 -3.71 0.70 11.70
CA ARG A 256 -3.50 0.10 13.03
C ARG A 256 -3.30 -1.42 12.93
N GLY A 257 -2.55 -1.97 13.87
CA GLY A 257 -2.07 -3.35 13.85
C GLY A 257 -2.97 -4.39 14.49
N ASP A 258 -4.22 -4.10 14.85
CA ASP A 258 -5.13 -5.11 15.46
C ASP A 258 -5.25 -6.38 14.61
N LYS A 259 -5.16 -6.25 13.28
CA LYS A 259 -5.23 -7.39 12.33
C LYS A 259 -3.94 -8.22 12.28
N ASP A 260 -2.86 -7.73 12.88
CA ASP A 260 -1.53 -8.30 12.79
C ASP A 260 -1.04 -8.84 14.15
N VAL A 261 -1.79 -8.68 15.25
CA VAL A 261 -1.40 -9.15 16.59
C VAL A 261 -1.40 -10.67 16.76
N GLU A 262 -2.15 -11.41 15.95
CA GLU A 262 -2.20 -12.88 15.98
C GLU A 262 -1.06 -13.52 15.19
N ARG A 263 -0.28 -12.72 14.46
CA ARG A 263 0.87 -13.22 13.71
C ARG A 263 1.99 -13.59 14.68
N GLU A 264 2.70 -14.67 14.40
CA GLU A 264 3.98 -14.95 15.06
C GLU A 264 5.03 -13.95 14.54
N LEU A 265 5.12 -12.75 15.17
CA LEU A 265 6.04 -11.64 14.82
C LEU A 265 7.17 -11.49 15.83
#